data_AF-A0A3G4RMB0-F1
#
_entry.id   AF-A0A3G4RMB0-F1
#
_cell.length_a   1.000
_cell.length_b   1.000
_cell.length_c   1.000
_cell.angle_alpha   90.00
_cell.angle_beta   90.00
_cell.angle_gamma   90.00
#
_symmetry.space_group_name_H-M   'P 1'
#
loop_
_entity.id
_entity.type
_entity.pdbx_description
1 polymer ?
#
loop_
_entity_poly.entity_id
_entity_poly.type
_entity_poly.pdbx_seq_one_letter_code
_entity_poly.pdbx_strand_id
1 'polypeptide(L)'
;GFINDRNNRIMGFATMRQLRVKKAKCNLVKPMDKILRECNVAYAFYHEDTETRGVGWEPLYSNSTYNNSAYEYVHRSAKSLDSFPFWAVHHVYGGGGYVRELRGSTNRLKQHIRELHDGGWFDHYTRAVFIEFTVYNAQVNIFTICTLVAEFLPTGSLFTSYRFEPVNLLGYSMDTASFEIICQIIYMLYILFFIISEARELYRKRSAYFTEWWNWVEMMIIFLSLSGAVIFFYRLVMASKLSKKFEESGGNAYMKFQYVGYWNELLLYMIGWLVFLATIKFLRLLRFNRRMSMLASTLRNCA
;
A
#
# COMPACT_ATOMS: atom_id res chain seq x y z
N GLY A 1 -16.00 15.27 7.57
CA GLY A 1 -16.47 16.47 6.83
C GLY A 1 -16.17 16.30 5.35
N PHE A 2 -16.75 17.13 4.50
CA PHE A 2 -16.40 17.17 3.07
C PHE A 2 -15.09 17.94 2.86
N ILE A 3 -14.37 17.60 1.79
CA ILE A 3 -13.23 18.38 1.31
C ILE A 3 -13.77 19.65 0.63
N ASN A 4 -12.87 20.58 0.31
CA ASN A 4 -13.19 21.84 -0.37
C ASN A 4 -14.01 21.66 -1.67
N ASP A 5 -13.91 20.50 -2.32
CA ASP A 5 -14.68 20.16 -3.52
C ASP A 5 -16.18 19.89 -3.26
N ARG A 6 -16.59 19.76 -1.99
CA ARG A 6 -17.95 19.43 -1.53
C ARG A 6 -18.53 18.10 -2.05
N ASN A 7 -17.73 17.30 -2.75
CA ASN A 7 -18.13 16.03 -3.34
C ASN A 7 -17.50 14.85 -2.60
N ASN A 8 -16.25 15.00 -2.16
CA ASN A 8 -15.51 13.96 -1.48
C ASN A 8 -15.65 14.14 0.05
N ARG A 9 -16.13 13.09 0.71
CA ARG A 9 -16.26 13.03 2.17
C ARG A 9 -15.03 12.34 2.76
N ILE A 10 -14.37 12.95 3.74
CA ILE A 10 -13.33 12.27 4.53
C ILE A 10 -13.98 11.18 5.37
N MET A 11 -13.45 9.96 5.27
CA MET A 11 -13.86 8.82 6.08
C MET A 11 -13.03 8.77 7.36
N GLY A 12 -13.69 8.90 8.52
CA GLY A 12 -13.03 9.01 9.82
C GLY A 12 -12.26 10.32 9.95
N PHE A 13 -10.94 10.22 10.11
CA PHE A 13 -10.04 11.36 10.28
C PHE A 13 -8.67 11.07 9.67
N ALA A 14 -7.88 12.12 9.42
CA ALA A 14 -6.53 12.01 8.89
C ALA A 14 -5.53 11.69 10.00
N THR A 15 -4.48 10.93 9.70
CA THR A 15 -3.37 10.70 10.64
C THR A 15 -2.08 11.28 10.09
N MET A 16 -1.26 11.79 10.99
CA MET A 16 0.11 12.20 10.73
C MET A 16 1.04 11.20 11.42
N ARG A 17 1.87 10.51 10.67
CA ARG A 17 2.79 9.48 11.17
C ARG A 17 4.22 9.85 10.85
N GLN A 18 5.10 9.80 11.84
CA GLN A 18 6.50 10.15 11.72
C GLN A 18 7.39 8.94 11.99
N LEU A 19 8.41 8.78 11.16
CA LEU A 19 9.50 7.85 11.36
C LEU A 19 10.79 8.61 11.65
N ARG A 20 11.53 8.09 12.62
CA ARG A 20 12.74 8.69 13.17
C ARG A 20 13.83 7.65 13.28
N VAL A 21 15.07 8.11 13.28
CA VAL A 21 16.23 7.27 13.57
C VAL A 21 16.77 7.56 14.95
N LYS A 22 17.36 6.55 15.59
CA LYS A 22 18.04 6.69 16.87
C LYS A 22 19.21 7.67 16.74
N LYS A 23 19.50 8.39 17.82
CA LYS A 23 20.71 9.21 17.92
C LYS A 23 21.93 8.28 17.83
N ALA A 24 22.60 8.29 16.69
CA ALA A 24 23.76 7.45 16.43
C ALA A 24 25.05 8.27 16.51
N LYS A 25 26.11 7.67 17.03
CA LYS A 25 27.47 8.16 16.80
C LYS A 25 27.93 7.57 15.48
N CYS A 26 28.13 8.41 14.47
CA CYS A 26 28.76 7.96 13.23
C CYS A 26 30.23 7.66 13.47
N ASN A 27 30.78 6.69 12.74
CA ASN A 27 32.21 6.46 12.70
C ASN A 27 32.89 7.59 11.92
N LEU A 28 33.19 8.69 12.62
CA LEU A 28 33.89 9.84 12.07
C LEU A 28 35.40 9.60 12.08
N VAL A 29 36.09 10.19 11.11
CA VAL A 29 37.57 10.24 11.13
C VAL A 29 38.00 11.05 12.36
N LYS A 30 39.01 10.59 13.10
CA LYS A 30 39.44 11.15 14.41
C LYS A 30 39.52 12.71 14.49
N PRO A 31 39.95 13.45 13.46
CA PRO A 31 39.95 14.92 13.52
C PRO A 31 38.53 15.53 13.54
N MET A 32 37.58 14.90 12.85
CA MET A 32 36.18 15.35 12.73
C MET A 32 35.34 15.02 13.97
N ASP A 33 35.72 14.00 14.74
CA ASP A 33 35.03 13.59 15.97
C ASP A 33 35.04 14.68 17.06
N LYS A 34 36.05 15.56 17.06
CA LYS A 34 36.12 16.71 17.98
C LYS A 34 35.23 17.88 17.56
N ILE A 35 34.86 17.95 16.28
CA ILE A 35 34.11 19.07 15.68
C ILE A 35 32.61 18.73 15.63
N LEU A 36 32.28 17.52 15.23
CA LEU A 36 30.91 17.06 15.05
C LEU A 36 30.46 16.26 16.28
N ARG A 37 29.59 16.87 17.09
CA ARG A 37 29.03 16.22 18.29
C ARG A 37 27.90 15.23 17.98
N GLU A 38 27.23 15.43 16.85
CA GLU A 38 26.09 14.63 16.42
C GLU A 38 26.22 14.29 14.95
N CYS A 39 25.72 13.12 14.57
CA CYS A 39 25.68 12.70 13.18
C CYS A 39 24.38 11.97 12.87
N ASN A 40 23.90 12.22 11.66
CA ASN A 40 22.66 11.70 11.13
C ASN A 40 22.94 10.57 10.15
N VAL A 41 22.38 9.39 10.43
CA VAL A 41 22.46 8.24 9.54
C VAL A 41 21.25 8.18 8.60
N ALA A 42 21.44 7.56 7.43
CA ALA A 42 20.36 7.20 6.53
C ALA A 42 19.36 6.25 7.22
N TYR A 43 18.11 6.29 6.77
CA TYR A 43 17.10 5.41 7.31
C TYR A 43 17.43 3.96 6.98
N ALA A 44 17.34 3.11 7.99
CA ALA A 44 17.34 1.67 7.86
C ALA A 44 16.49 1.09 8.99
N PHE A 45 15.86 -0.06 8.77
CA PHE A 45 14.97 -0.70 9.75
C PHE A 45 15.62 -0.90 11.13
N TYR A 46 16.93 -1.18 11.17
CA TYR A 46 17.67 -1.39 12.42
C TYR A 46 18.07 -0.08 13.13
N HIS A 47 18.04 1.05 12.42
CA HIS A 47 18.30 2.38 12.96
C HIS A 47 17.03 3.11 13.42
N GLU A 48 15.85 2.55 13.20
CA GLU A 48 14.57 3.14 13.58
C GLU A 48 14.47 3.36 15.09
N ASP A 49 14.04 4.56 15.51
CA ASP A 49 13.76 4.83 16.93
C ASP A 49 12.38 4.28 17.29
N THR A 50 12.39 3.29 18.19
CA THR A 50 11.20 2.59 18.66
C THR A 50 10.89 2.88 20.13
N GLU A 51 11.66 3.76 20.78
CA GLU A 51 11.54 4.05 22.21
C GLU A 51 10.43 5.07 22.48
N THR A 52 9.72 4.91 23.59
CA THR A 52 8.76 5.93 24.04
C THR A 52 9.53 7.11 24.64
N ARG A 53 9.19 8.33 24.20
CA ARG A 53 9.83 9.57 24.64
C ARG A 53 8.81 10.50 25.29
N GLY A 54 9.30 11.48 26.05
CA GLY A 54 8.50 12.62 26.50
C GLY A 54 8.39 13.70 25.43
N VAL A 55 7.59 14.73 25.71
CA VAL A 55 7.50 15.94 24.88
C VAL A 55 8.89 16.51 24.61
N GLY A 56 9.17 16.93 23.38
CA GLY A 56 10.49 17.43 22.98
C GLY A 56 11.55 16.36 22.70
N TRP A 57 11.16 15.09 22.57
CA TRP A 57 12.07 13.95 22.43
C TRP A 57 13.00 13.74 23.64
N GLU A 58 12.57 14.23 24.79
CA GLU A 58 13.27 14.05 26.06
C GLU A 58 13.03 12.64 26.64
N PRO A 59 13.89 12.18 27.56
CA PRO A 59 13.61 10.98 28.34
C PRO A 59 12.25 11.08 29.05
N LEU A 60 11.55 9.96 29.14
CA LEU A 60 10.27 9.91 29.84
C LEU A 60 10.49 10.20 31.33
N TYR A 61 9.79 11.21 31.84
CA TYR A 61 9.83 11.61 33.24
C TYR A 61 8.41 11.61 33.80
N SER A 62 8.21 10.80 34.85
CA SER A 62 6.91 10.64 35.48
C SER A 62 7.08 10.66 37.00
N ASN A 63 6.74 11.80 37.61
CA ASN A 63 6.57 11.96 39.04
C ASN A 63 5.08 12.15 39.39
N SER A 64 4.73 12.13 40.68
CA SER A 64 3.36 12.34 41.17
C SER A 64 2.74 13.69 40.79
N THR A 65 3.54 14.70 40.44
CA THR A 65 3.07 16.06 40.07
C THR A 65 3.27 16.42 38.60
N TYR A 66 4.13 15.71 37.87
CA TYR A 66 4.48 16.04 36.49
C TYR A 66 4.76 14.79 35.67
N ASN A 67 4.06 14.68 34.54
CA ASN A 67 4.22 13.61 33.56
C ASN A 67 4.39 14.26 32.19
N ASN A 68 5.54 14.04 31.55
CA ASN A 68 5.84 14.57 30.22
C ASN A 68 5.42 13.63 29.08
N SER A 69 4.66 12.57 29.37
CA SER A 69 4.15 11.66 28.34
C SER A 69 3.03 12.33 27.52
N ALA A 70 3.12 12.18 26.21
CA ALA A 70 2.13 12.64 25.26
C ALA A 70 1.95 11.58 24.18
N TYR A 71 0.72 11.44 23.66
CA TYR A 71 0.34 10.35 22.75
C TYR A 71 1.22 10.31 21.49
N GLU A 72 1.67 11.48 21.03
CA GLU A 72 2.46 11.71 19.82
C GLU A 72 3.93 11.31 19.96
N TYR A 73 4.39 11.07 21.18
CA TYR A 73 5.77 10.68 21.49
C TYR A 73 5.86 9.21 21.92
N VAL A 74 4.75 8.47 21.79
CA VAL A 74 4.70 7.02 22.02
C VAL A 74 4.82 6.29 20.68
N HIS A 75 5.88 5.49 20.55
CA HIS A 75 6.08 4.68 19.35
C HIS A 75 5.02 3.57 19.23
N ARG A 76 4.47 3.39 18.04
CA ARG A 76 3.49 2.34 17.73
C ARG A 76 4.05 1.40 16.67
N SER A 77 3.87 0.11 16.88
CA SER A 77 4.34 -0.90 15.93
C SER A 77 3.42 -0.97 14.70
N ALA A 78 3.95 -1.48 13.60
CA ALA A 78 3.20 -1.67 12.35
C ALA A 78 1.91 -2.50 12.56
N LYS A 79 1.97 -3.52 13.43
CA LYS A 79 0.82 -4.36 13.79
C LYS A 79 -0.24 -3.58 14.57
N SER A 80 0.15 -2.72 15.51
CA SER A 80 -0.83 -1.90 16.27
C SER A 80 -1.49 -0.82 15.43
N LEU A 81 -0.81 -0.35 14.38
CA LEU A 81 -1.33 0.67 13.48
C LEU A 81 -2.07 0.09 12.28
N ASP A 82 -2.16 -1.24 12.15
CA ASP A 82 -2.60 -1.91 10.93
C ASP A 82 -1.95 -1.30 9.67
N SER A 83 -0.63 -1.11 9.72
CA SER A 83 0.17 -0.53 8.64
C SER A 83 1.16 -1.55 8.07
N PHE A 84 1.59 -1.35 6.84
CA PHE A 84 2.66 -2.12 6.20
C PHE A 84 3.81 -1.20 5.76
N PRO A 85 4.98 -1.75 5.38
CA PRO A 85 6.11 -0.95 4.90
C PRO A 85 5.78 -0.19 3.62
N PHE A 86 6.09 1.10 3.58
CA PHE A 86 5.80 1.97 2.44
C PHE A 86 7.05 2.19 1.59
N TRP A 87 6.93 1.96 0.29
CA TRP A 87 8.00 2.21 -0.68
C TRP A 87 7.92 3.66 -1.15
N ALA A 88 8.80 4.50 -0.62
CA ALA A 88 8.94 5.89 -1.04
C ALA A 88 10.06 6.03 -2.10
N VAL A 89 10.40 7.27 -2.48
CA VAL A 89 11.32 7.53 -3.58
C VAL A 89 12.75 7.11 -3.23
N HIS A 90 13.20 7.37 -2.00
CA HIS A 90 14.59 7.12 -1.60
C HIS A 90 14.74 5.89 -0.72
N HIS A 91 13.78 5.64 0.17
CA HIS A 91 13.86 4.55 1.13
C HIS A 91 12.54 3.79 1.28
N VAL A 92 12.63 2.53 1.67
CA VAL A 92 11.48 1.75 2.13
C VAL A 92 11.35 1.96 3.63
N TYR A 93 10.20 2.49 4.05
CA TYR A 93 9.93 2.87 5.42
C TYR A 93 9.07 1.83 6.13
N GLY A 94 9.33 1.59 7.41
CA GLY A 94 8.50 0.73 8.25
C GLY A 94 7.04 1.20 8.37
N GLY A 95 6.16 0.27 8.71
CA GLY A 95 4.75 0.58 9.02
C GLY A 95 4.54 1.17 10.42
N GLY A 96 5.58 1.22 11.25
CA GLY A 96 5.52 1.78 12.60
C GLY A 96 5.67 3.30 12.62
N GLY A 97 5.92 3.82 13.82
CA GLY A 97 6.28 5.21 14.05
C GLY A 97 5.45 5.89 15.13
N TYR A 98 5.67 7.19 15.22
CA TYR A 98 4.98 8.10 16.13
C TYR A 98 3.78 8.71 15.42
N VAL A 99 2.60 8.67 16.02
CA VAL A 99 1.35 9.02 15.32
C VAL A 99 0.60 10.12 16.06
N ARG A 100 0.16 11.12 15.31
CA ARG A 100 -0.84 12.10 15.73
C ARG A 100 -2.09 11.95 14.91
N GLU A 101 -3.21 11.76 15.59
CA GLU A 101 -4.53 11.75 15.00
C GLU A 101 -5.03 13.19 14.78
N LEU A 102 -5.41 13.53 13.55
CA LEU A 102 -5.93 14.84 13.18
C LEU A 102 -7.47 14.85 13.32
N ARG A 103 -7.94 14.83 14.57
CA ARG A 103 -9.37 14.89 14.93
C ARG A 103 -9.81 16.28 15.40
N GLY A 104 -11.05 16.66 15.09
CA GLY A 104 -11.71 17.84 15.65
C GLY A 104 -11.78 19.05 14.71
N SER A 105 -12.00 20.23 15.28
CA SER A 105 -12.16 21.48 14.53
C SER A 105 -10.82 21.99 13.96
N THR A 106 -10.89 22.70 12.83
CA THR A 106 -9.71 23.28 12.16
C THR A 106 -8.88 24.17 13.09
N ASN A 107 -9.53 24.93 13.99
CA ASN A 107 -8.83 25.82 14.92
C ASN A 107 -8.01 25.02 15.95
N ARG A 108 -8.59 23.95 16.52
CA ARG A 108 -7.90 23.08 17.47
C ARG A 108 -6.77 22.30 16.79
N LEU A 109 -6.96 21.87 15.55
CA LEU A 109 -5.90 21.22 14.77
C LEU A 109 -4.74 22.16 14.48
N LYS A 110 -5.01 23.40 14.08
CA LYS A 110 -3.97 24.43 13.87
C LYS A 110 -3.20 24.70 15.17
N GLN A 111 -3.88 24.77 16.30
CA GLN A 111 -3.22 24.95 17.59
C GLN A 111 -2.31 23.77 17.93
N HIS A 112 -2.80 22.53 17.84
CA HIS A 112 -1.97 21.37 18.13
C HIS A 112 -0.77 21.23 17.16
N ILE A 113 -0.92 21.58 15.89
CA ILE A 113 0.21 21.58 14.94
C ILE A 113 1.26 22.61 15.35
N ARG A 114 0.85 23.78 15.87
CA ARG A 114 1.78 24.76 16.45
C ARG A 114 2.47 24.21 17.69
N GLU A 115 1.73 23.60 18.60
CA GLU A 115 2.31 22.96 19.81
C GLU A 115 3.34 21.86 19.44
N LEU A 116 3.08 21.07 18.39
CA LEU A 116 4.05 20.09 17.88
C LEU A 116 5.27 20.74 17.22
N HIS A 117 5.08 21.87 16.54
CA HIS A 117 6.17 22.64 15.96
C HIS A 117 7.05 23.27 17.05
N ASP A 118 6.44 23.94 18.01
CA ASP A 118 7.10 24.59 19.14
C ASP A 118 7.79 23.57 20.06
N GLY A 119 7.18 22.38 20.20
CA GLY A 119 7.77 21.24 20.91
C GLY A 119 8.83 20.48 20.12
N GLY A 120 9.19 20.91 18.91
CA GLY A 120 10.26 20.26 18.12
C GLY A 120 9.94 18.83 17.70
N TRP A 121 8.66 18.48 17.50
CA TRP A 121 8.25 17.14 17.05
C TRP A 121 8.95 16.76 15.73
N PHE A 122 9.14 17.75 14.84
CA PHE A 122 10.01 17.63 13.68
C PHE A 122 11.42 18.13 14.00
N ASP A 123 12.41 17.25 13.90
CA ASP A 123 13.82 17.58 14.07
C ASP A 123 14.71 16.88 13.03
N HIS A 124 16.03 17.03 13.17
CA HIS A 124 17.03 16.46 12.25
C HIS A 124 17.11 14.93 12.23
N TYR A 125 16.53 14.24 13.22
CA TYR A 125 16.43 12.78 13.27
C TYR A 125 15.19 12.23 12.56
N THR A 126 14.28 13.11 12.14
CA THR A 126 13.12 12.75 11.33
C THR A 126 13.58 12.28 9.94
N ARG A 127 13.02 11.17 9.45
CA ARG A 127 13.34 10.64 8.12
C ARG A 127 12.16 10.59 7.18
N ALA A 128 10.96 10.38 7.69
CA ALA A 128 9.75 10.49 6.90
C ALA A 128 8.56 10.92 7.73
N VAL A 129 7.69 11.70 7.11
CA VAL A 129 6.39 12.09 7.66
C VAL A 129 5.33 11.71 6.65
N PHE A 130 4.33 10.96 7.10
CA PHE A 130 3.19 10.51 6.31
C PHE A 130 1.95 11.25 6.77
N ILE A 131 1.16 11.77 5.83
CA ILE A 131 -0.20 12.21 6.08
C ILE A 131 -1.12 11.23 5.36
N GLU A 132 -1.86 10.45 6.12
CA GLU A 132 -2.68 9.34 5.65
C GLU A 132 -4.15 9.64 5.93
N PHE A 133 -4.99 9.63 4.89
CA PHE A 133 -6.43 9.80 5.02
C PHE A 133 -7.16 9.09 3.89
N THR A 134 -8.44 8.78 4.08
CA THR A 134 -9.27 8.17 3.04
C THR A 134 -10.46 9.07 2.77
N VAL A 135 -10.78 9.23 1.50
CA VAL A 135 -11.93 10.02 1.03
C VAL A 135 -12.88 9.11 0.29
N TYR A 136 -14.17 9.43 0.34
CA TYR A 136 -15.21 8.69 -0.35
C TYR A 136 -16.03 9.63 -1.19
N ASN A 137 -16.20 9.27 -2.46
CA ASN A 137 -17.08 9.96 -3.39
C ASN A 137 -18.38 9.18 -3.54
N ALA A 138 -19.50 9.78 -3.14
CA ALA A 138 -20.80 9.11 -3.20
C ALA A 138 -21.37 9.02 -4.63
N GLN A 139 -20.98 9.93 -5.52
CA GLN A 139 -21.50 10.01 -6.89
C GLN A 139 -20.94 8.88 -7.77
N VAL A 140 -19.67 8.51 -7.57
CA VAL A 140 -19.03 7.39 -8.30
C VAL A 140 -18.84 6.14 -7.44
N ASN A 141 -19.23 6.17 -6.16
CA ASN A 141 -19.11 5.06 -5.21
C ASN A 141 -17.66 4.52 -5.04
N ILE A 142 -16.68 5.43 -5.04
CA ILE A 142 -15.25 5.08 -4.96
C ILE A 142 -14.63 5.66 -3.68
N PHE A 143 -13.84 4.84 -3.00
CA PHE A 143 -12.96 5.26 -1.92
C PHE A 143 -11.60 5.59 -2.52
N THR A 144 -11.00 6.72 -2.16
CA THR A 144 -9.63 7.04 -2.55
C THR A 144 -8.78 7.11 -1.30
N ILE A 145 -7.76 6.26 -1.25
CA ILE A 145 -6.78 6.22 -0.16
C ILE A 145 -5.67 7.21 -0.53
N CYS A 146 -5.48 8.22 0.31
CA CYS A 146 -4.52 9.29 0.09
C CYS A 146 -3.37 9.12 1.07
N THR A 147 -2.16 8.98 0.54
CA THR A 147 -0.92 8.96 1.31
C THR A 147 0.01 10.04 0.77
N LEU A 148 0.26 11.08 1.57
CA LEU A 148 1.26 12.11 1.28
C LEU A 148 2.50 11.81 2.10
N VAL A 149 3.67 11.91 1.50
CA VAL A 149 4.95 11.56 2.13
C VAL A 149 5.91 12.72 1.99
N ALA A 150 6.58 13.07 3.08
CA ALA A 150 7.69 14.00 3.11
C ALA A 150 8.92 13.25 3.66
N GLU A 151 9.90 12.98 2.80
CA GLU A 151 11.18 12.35 3.11
C GLU A 151 12.24 13.41 3.44
N PHE A 152 12.92 13.21 4.58
CA PHE A 152 14.00 14.06 5.03
C PHE A 152 15.30 13.27 4.93
N LEU A 153 16.18 13.66 4.00
CA LEU A 153 17.47 12.99 3.83
C LEU A 153 18.46 13.45 4.91
N PRO A 154 19.45 12.60 5.25
CA PRO A 154 20.53 12.98 6.18
C PRO A 154 21.33 14.21 5.73
N THR A 155 21.32 14.53 4.42
CA THR A 155 21.94 15.71 3.84
C THR A 155 21.20 17.02 4.16
N GLY A 156 20.00 16.94 4.75
CA GLY A 156 19.13 18.08 5.01
C GLY A 156 18.13 18.39 3.90
N SER A 157 18.13 17.63 2.80
CA SER A 157 17.18 17.79 1.70
C SER A 157 15.79 17.24 2.06
N LEU A 158 14.74 17.91 1.56
CA LEU A 158 13.34 17.50 1.70
C LEU A 158 12.77 17.08 0.34
N PHE A 159 12.22 15.88 0.26
CA PHE A 159 11.51 15.39 -0.93
C PHE A 159 10.07 15.04 -0.56
N THR A 160 9.12 15.50 -1.36
CA THR A 160 7.70 15.21 -1.16
C THR A 160 7.17 14.34 -2.28
N SER A 161 6.44 13.27 -1.93
CA SER A 161 5.75 12.41 -2.89
C SER A 161 4.31 12.18 -2.43
N TYR A 162 3.44 11.80 -3.36
CA TYR A 162 2.04 11.50 -3.07
C TYR A 162 1.63 10.19 -3.75
N ARG A 163 0.68 9.49 -3.15
CA ARG A 163 0.07 8.27 -3.69
C ARG A 163 -1.43 8.31 -3.43
N PHE A 164 -2.20 8.25 -4.51
CA PHE A 164 -3.65 8.23 -4.50
C PHE A 164 -4.14 6.94 -5.12
N GLU A 165 -4.89 6.15 -4.36
CA GLU A 165 -5.35 4.84 -4.79
C GLU A 165 -6.88 4.79 -4.75
N PRO A 166 -7.55 4.86 -5.92
CA PRO A 166 -8.97 4.63 -5.99
C PRO A 166 -9.26 3.14 -5.82
N VAL A 167 -10.16 2.82 -4.90
CA VAL A 167 -10.62 1.48 -4.58
C VAL A 167 -12.14 1.49 -4.50
N ASN A 168 -12.77 0.62 -5.28
CA ASN A 168 -14.20 0.40 -5.19
C ASN A 168 -14.50 -0.65 -4.11
N LEU A 169 -14.76 -0.23 -2.87
CA LEU A 169 -15.01 -1.16 -1.75
C LEU A 169 -16.44 -1.67 -1.70
N LEU A 170 -17.40 -0.85 -2.14
CA LEU A 170 -18.83 -1.19 -2.11
C LEU A 170 -19.26 -2.04 -3.31
N GLY A 171 -18.33 -2.34 -4.21
CA GLY A 171 -18.47 -3.33 -5.25
C GLY A 171 -19.28 -2.79 -6.42
N TYR A 172 -20.51 -3.23 -6.56
CA TYR A 172 -21.28 -3.04 -7.77
C TYR A 172 -22.07 -1.73 -7.75
N SER A 173 -21.99 -0.94 -8.82
CA SER A 173 -23.05 0.03 -9.12
C SER A 173 -24.36 -0.71 -9.37
N MET A 174 -25.48 -0.22 -8.83
CA MET A 174 -26.78 -0.91 -8.91
C MET A 174 -27.17 -1.26 -10.36
N ASP A 175 -26.76 -0.44 -11.33
CA ASP A 175 -27.14 -0.60 -12.74
C ASP A 175 -26.30 -1.65 -13.49
N THR A 176 -25.04 -1.90 -13.09
CA THR A 176 -24.12 -2.85 -13.78
C THR A 176 -23.89 -4.14 -12.99
N ALA A 177 -24.36 -4.20 -11.76
CA ALA A 177 -24.12 -5.30 -10.82
C ALA A 177 -24.42 -6.68 -11.41
N SER A 178 -25.59 -6.85 -12.01
CA SER A 178 -26.03 -8.15 -12.53
C SER A 178 -25.13 -8.64 -13.66
N PHE A 179 -24.72 -7.76 -14.57
CA PHE A 179 -23.83 -8.11 -15.67
C PHE A 179 -22.45 -8.53 -15.16
N GLU A 180 -21.85 -7.76 -14.25
CA GLU A 180 -20.54 -8.06 -13.69
C GLU A 180 -20.51 -9.40 -12.94
N ILE A 181 -21.56 -9.69 -12.15
CA ILE A 181 -21.70 -10.98 -11.44
C ILE A 181 -21.81 -12.14 -12.43
N ILE A 182 -22.61 -11.99 -13.50
CA ILE A 182 -22.73 -13.04 -14.53
C ILE A 182 -21.38 -13.28 -15.21
N CYS A 183 -20.65 -12.22 -15.58
CA CYS A 183 -19.32 -12.35 -16.16
C CYS A 183 -18.33 -13.05 -15.22
N GLN A 184 -18.37 -12.76 -13.92
CA GLN A 184 -17.53 -13.44 -12.93
C GLN A 184 -17.86 -14.93 -12.81
N ILE A 185 -19.15 -15.30 -12.81
CA ILE A 185 -19.56 -16.71 -12.78
C ILE A 185 -19.05 -17.44 -14.03
N ILE A 186 -19.23 -16.85 -15.20
CA ILE A 186 -18.73 -17.40 -16.47
C ILE A 186 -17.20 -17.55 -16.41
N TYR A 187 -16.49 -16.56 -15.89
CA TYR A 187 -15.03 -16.60 -15.76
C TYR A 187 -14.57 -17.71 -14.80
N MET A 188 -15.26 -17.91 -13.67
CA MET A 188 -14.96 -19.01 -12.75
C MET A 188 -15.18 -20.38 -13.40
N LEU A 189 -16.26 -20.55 -14.17
CA LEU A 189 -16.49 -21.77 -14.95
C LEU A 189 -15.41 -22.00 -16.00
N TYR A 190 -14.97 -20.92 -16.66
CA TYR A 190 -13.87 -20.96 -17.63
C TYR A 190 -12.57 -21.44 -16.97
N ILE A 191 -12.18 -20.89 -15.82
CA ILE A 191 -10.99 -21.34 -15.08
C ILE A 191 -11.09 -22.83 -14.73
N LEU A 192 -12.23 -23.30 -14.23
CA LEU A 192 -12.43 -24.71 -13.88
C LEU A 192 -12.26 -25.63 -15.10
N PHE A 193 -12.81 -25.24 -16.25
CA PHE A 193 -12.61 -25.97 -17.49
C PHE A 193 -11.13 -26.07 -17.90
N PHE A 194 -10.38 -24.96 -17.83
CA PHE A 194 -8.95 -24.94 -18.15
C PHE A 194 -8.11 -25.77 -17.19
N ILE A 195 -8.43 -25.76 -15.89
CA ILE A 195 -7.78 -26.62 -14.89
C ILE A 195 -7.97 -28.10 -15.25
N ILE A 196 -9.19 -28.52 -15.58
CA ILE A 196 -9.48 -29.92 -15.94
C ILE A 196 -8.76 -30.29 -17.25
N SER A 197 -8.75 -29.39 -18.24
CA SER A 197 -8.06 -29.60 -19.51
C SER A 197 -6.56 -29.79 -19.31
N GLU A 198 -5.91 -28.89 -18.57
CA GLU A 198 -4.47 -29.00 -18.32
C GLU A 198 -4.10 -30.17 -17.42
N ALA A 199 -4.93 -30.51 -16.43
CA ALA A 199 -4.71 -31.70 -15.60
C ALA A 199 -4.70 -32.99 -16.45
N ARG A 200 -5.60 -33.09 -17.44
CA ARG A 200 -5.61 -34.23 -18.38
C ARG A 200 -4.38 -34.24 -19.28
N GLU A 201 -3.95 -33.08 -19.76
CA GLU A 201 -2.77 -32.98 -20.62
C GLU A 201 -1.48 -33.31 -19.87
N LEU A 202 -1.35 -32.84 -18.64
CA LEU A 202 -0.27 -33.17 -17.72
C LEU A 202 -0.24 -34.68 -17.42
N TYR A 203 -1.40 -35.31 -17.17
CA TYR A 203 -1.47 -36.75 -16.95
C TYR A 203 -1.02 -37.57 -18.17
N ARG A 204 -1.34 -37.10 -19.38
CA ARG A 204 -0.97 -37.76 -20.64
C ARG A 204 0.51 -37.59 -20.99
N LYS A 205 1.05 -36.36 -20.90
CA LYS A 205 2.43 -36.02 -21.32
C LYS A 205 3.47 -36.21 -20.20
N ARG A 206 3.07 -36.26 -18.92
CA ARG A 206 3.95 -36.41 -17.74
C ARG A 206 5.16 -35.44 -17.81
N SER A 207 6.40 -35.93 -17.75
CA SER A 207 7.59 -35.08 -17.79
C SER A 207 7.80 -34.36 -19.13
N ALA A 208 7.29 -34.88 -20.25
CA ALA A 208 7.37 -34.20 -21.55
C ALA A 208 6.48 -32.94 -21.60
N TYR A 209 5.60 -32.73 -20.62
CA TYR A 209 4.83 -31.50 -20.50
C TYR A 209 5.73 -30.30 -20.20
N PHE A 210 6.70 -30.46 -19.29
CA PHE A 210 7.55 -29.36 -18.82
C PHE A 210 8.62 -28.92 -19.83
N THR A 211 8.83 -29.69 -20.91
CA THR A 211 9.78 -29.33 -21.97
C THR A 211 9.21 -28.31 -22.96
N GLU A 212 7.88 -28.17 -23.05
CA GLU A 212 7.25 -27.28 -24.01
C GLU A 212 6.97 -25.91 -23.40
N TRP A 213 7.53 -24.85 -23.99
CA TRP A 213 7.37 -23.46 -23.53
C TRP A 213 5.91 -23.03 -23.33
N TRP A 214 5.01 -23.49 -24.22
CA TRP A 214 3.61 -23.09 -24.18
C TRP A 214 2.85 -23.65 -22.98
N ASN A 215 3.25 -24.83 -22.51
CA ASN A 215 2.66 -25.44 -21.33
C ASN A 215 2.96 -24.60 -20.07
N TRP A 216 4.13 -23.95 -20.02
CA TRP A 216 4.45 -22.97 -18.97
C TRP A 216 3.56 -21.73 -19.01
N VAL A 217 3.23 -21.24 -20.21
CA VAL A 217 2.32 -20.09 -20.38
C VAL A 217 0.91 -20.45 -19.89
N GLU A 218 0.39 -21.63 -20.24
CA GLU A 218 -0.92 -22.10 -19.77
C GLU A 218 -0.96 -22.26 -18.24
N MET A 219 0.08 -22.86 -17.66
CA MET A 219 0.22 -22.98 -16.21
C MET A 219 0.27 -21.62 -15.51
N MET A 220 0.97 -20.65 -16.10
CA MET A 220 1.05 -19.29 -15.54
C MET A 220 -0.31 -18.57 -15.59
N ILE A 221 -1.08 -18.73 -16.67
CA ILE A 221 -2.44 -18.18 -16.77
C ILE A 221 -3.36 -18.81 -15.71
N ILE A 222 -3.33 -20.13 -15.54
CA ILE A 222 -4.13 -20.81 -14.51
C ILE A 222 -3.72 -20.34 -13.10
N PHE A 223 -2.42 -20.24 -12.83
CA PHE A 223 -1.92 -19.79 -11.54
C PHE A 223 -2.33 -18.35 -11.22
N LEU A 224 -2.14 -17.42 -12.17
CA LEU A 224 -2.52 -16.02 -12.00
C LEU A 224 -4.04 -15.85 -11.86
N SER A 225 -4.83 -16.65 -12.59
CA SER A 225 -6.30 -16.58 -12.51
C SER A 225 -6.83 -17.09 -11.17
N LEU A 226 -6.27 -18.19 -10.66
CA LEU A 226 -6.63 -18.73 -9.34
C LEU A 226 -6.23 -17.78 -8.21
N SER A 227 -4.99 -17.26 -8.24
CA SER A 227 -4.52 -16.30 -7.24
C SER A 227 -5.33 -15.00 -7.28
N GLY A 228 -5.65 -14.49 -8.47
CA GLY A 228 -6.54 -13.35 -8.65
C GLY A 228 -7.94 -13.60 -8.06
N ALA A 229 -8.54 -14.77 -8.29
CA ALA A 229 -9.84 -15.14 -7.72
C ALA A 229 -9.80 -15.18 -6.18
N VAL A 230 -8.75 -15.77 -5.59
CA VAL A 230 -8.57 -15.81 -4.13
C VAL A 230 -8.48 -14.39 -3.54
N ILE A 231 -7.69 -13.51 -4.16
CA ILE A 231 -7.54 -12.12 -3.69
C ILE A 231 -8.85 -11.33 -3.84
N PHE A 232 -9.60 -11.57 -4.92
CA PHE A 232 -10.91 -10.97 -5.13
C PHE A 232 -11.89 -11.34 -4.00
N PHE A 233 -12.01 -12.63 -3.67
CA PHE A 233 -12.83 -13.07 -2.55
C PHE A 233 -12.35 -12.53 -1.20
N TYR A 234 -11.03 -12.51 -0.98
CA TYR A 234 -10.44 -11.92 0.23
C TYR A 234 -10.79 -10.44 0.36
N ARG A 235 -10.69 -9.67 -0.74
CA ARG A 235 -11.07 -8.25 -0.79
C ARG A 235 -12.55 -8.06 -0.46
N LEU A 236 -13.46 -8.87 -1.01
CA LEU A 236 -14.89 -8.80 -0.70
C LEU A 236 -15.17 -9.02 0.79
N VAL A 237 -14.52 -10.01 1.40
CA VAL A 237 -14.67 -10.29 2.84
C VAL A 237 -14.09 -9.16 3.71
N MET A 238 -12.96 -8.59 3.32
CA MET A 238 -12.36 -7.47 4.07
C MET A 238 -13.16 -6.19 3.93
N ALA A 239 -13.70 -5.92 2.74
CA ALA A 239 -14.56 -4.77 2.50
C ALA A 239 -15.84 -4.84 3.35
N SER A 240 -16.52 -5.98 3.42
CA SER A 240 -17.72 -6.15 4.25
C SER A 240 -17.43 -5.98 5.75
N LYS A 241 -16.29 -6.51 6.24
CA LYS A 241 -15.84 -6.30 7.62
C LYS A 241 -15.57 -4.84 7.94
N LEU A 242 -14.93 -4.11 7.03
CA LEU A 242 -14.62 -2.68 7.21
C LEU A 242 -15.89 -1.83 7.19
N SER A 243 -16.81 -2.09 6.26
CA SER A 243 -18.10 -1.40 6.21
C SER A 243 -18.91 -1.62 7.50
N LYS A 244 -18.94 -2.85 8.03
CA LYS A 244 -19.62 -3.14 9.30
C LYS A 244 -18.99 -2.41 10.48
N LYS A 245 -17.66 -2.41 10.58
CA LYS A 245 -16.93 -1.64 11.61
C LYS A 245 -17.20 -0.14 11.52
N PHE A 246 -17.34 0.40 10.31
CA PHE A 246 -17.66 1.81 10.11
C PHE A 246 -19.03 2.18 10.67
N GLU A 247 -20.03 1.34 10.38
CA GLU A 247 -21.40 1.49 10.85
C GLU A 247 -21.47 1.41 12.38
N GLU A 248 -20.84 0.40 12.98
CA GLU A 248 -20.74 0.22 14.44
C GLU A 248 -20.06 1.41 15.13
N SER A 249 -19.11 2.06 14.46
CA SER A 249 -18.35 3.19 15.01
C SER A 249 -19.03 4.55 14.84
N GLY A 250 -20.25 4.60 14.29
CA GLY A 250 -20.95 5.85 14.00
C GLY A 250 -20.18 6.78 13.05
N GLY A 251 -19.28 6.22 12.23
CA GLY A 251 -18.47 6.95 11.26
C GLY A 251 -17.28 7.76 11.82
N ASN A 252 -16.95 7.62 13.11
CA ASN A 252 -15.91 8.42 13.77
C ASN A 252 -14.60 7.65 14.06
N ALA A 253 -14.56 6.33 13.85
CA ALA A 253 -13.34 5.55 14.03
C ALA A 253 -12.35 5.72 12.88
N TYR A 254 -11.07 5.61 13.19
CA TYR A 254 -10.02 5.50 12.17
C TYR A 254 -10.19 4.18 11.45
N MET A 255 -10.21 4.22 10.12
CA MET A 255 -10.14 3.01 9.31
C MET A 255 -8.97 3.15 8.37
N LYS A 256 -7.96 2.31 8.59
CA LYS A 256 -6.80 2.27 7.72
C LYS A 256 -7.08 1.36 6.55
N PHE A 257 -7.44 1.95 5.41
CA PHE A 257 -7.76 1.22 4.18
C PHE A 257 -6.55 0.82 3.34
N GLN A 258 -5.35 1.23 3.73
CA GLN A 258 -4.12 1.00 2.96
C GLN A 258 -3.92 -0.50 2.62
N TYR A 259 -4.22 -1.43 3.54
CA TYR A 259 -4.14 -2.87 3.24
C TYR A 259 -5.04 -3.28 2.08
N VAL A 260 -6.25 -2.72 1.98
CA VAL A 260 -7.16 -3.04 0.88
C VAL A 260 -6.67 -2.43 -0.44
N GLY A 261 -6.08 -1.22 -0.38
CA GLY A 261 -5.39 -0.59 -1.51
C GLY A 261 -4.28 -1.49 -2.07
N TYR A 262 -3.42 -2.01 -1.20
CA TYR A 262 -2.32 -2.90 -1.60
C TYR A 262 -2.81 -4.18 -2.30
N TRP A 263 -3.80 -4.88 -1.73
CA TRP A 263 -4.36 -6.08 -2.36
C TRP A 263 -5.06 -5.77 -3.69
N ASN A 264 -5.69 -4.60 -3.80
CA ASN A 264 -6.29 -4.15 -5.05
C ASN A 264 -5.25 -3.85 -6.13
N GLU A 265 -4.15 -3.18 -5.77
CA GLU A 265 -3.04 -2.92 -6.69
C GLU A 265 -2.40 -4.23 -7.17
N LEU A 266 -2.16 -5.17 -6.26
CA LEU A 266 -1.63 -6.48 -6.59
C LEU A 266 -2.57 -7.24 -7.55
N LEU A 267 -3.88 -7.18 -7.31
CA LEU A 267 -4.88 -7.77 -8.21
C LEU A 267 -4.83 -7.14 -9.60
N LEU A 268 -4.68 -5.81 -9.70
CA LEU A 268 -4.55 -5.10 -10.97
C LEU A 268 -3.29 -5.54 -11.74
N TYR A 269 -2.16 -5.69 -11.05
CA TYR A 269 -0.95 -6.22 -11.69
C TYR A 269 -1.12 -7.66 -12.19
N MET A 270 -1.78 -8.53 -11.42
CA MET A 270 -2.09 -9.89 -11.87
C MET A 270 -3.00 -9.91 -13.09
N ILE A 271 -4.05 -9.08 -13.10
CA ILE A 271 -4.95 -8.96 -14.25
C ILE A 271 -4.18 -8.44 -15.47
N GLY A 272 -3.28 -7.47 -15.30
CA GLY A 272 -2.42 -6.97 -16.37
C GLY A 272 -1.57 -8.09 -17.00
N TRP A 273 -0.90 -8.90 -16.17
CA TRP A 273 -0.15 -10.06 -16.65
C TRP A 273 -1.03 -11.13 -17.29
N LEU A 274 -2.21 -11.40 -16.75
CA LEU A 274 -3.19 -12.33 -17.33
C LEU A 274 -3.61 -11.89 -18.73
N VAL A 275 -3.99 -10.63 -18.90
CA VAL A 275 -4.40 -10.07 -20.19
C VAL A 275 -3.23 -10.11 -21.17
N PHE A 276 -2.02 -9.78 -20.73
CA PHE A 276 -0.82 -9.87 -21.56
C PHE A 276 -0.57 -11.30 -22.09
N LEU A 277 -0.58 -12.30 -21.22
CA LEU A 277 -0.38 -13.71 -21.61
C LEU A 277 -1.52 -14.23 -22.49
N ALA A 278 -2.77 -13.88 -22.16
CA ALA A 278 -3.94 -14.21 -22.98
C ALA A 278 -3.84 -13.59 -24.38
N THR A 279 -3.33 -12.37 -24.49
CA THR A 279 -3.11 -11.70 -25.78
C THR A 279 -2.04 -12.43 -26.60
N ILE A 280 -0.93 -12.86 -25.98
CA ILE A 280 0.10 -13.67 -26.66
C ILE A 280 -0.49 -15.00 -27.15
N LYS A 281 -1.29 -15.67 -26.32
CA LYS A 281 -1.97 -16.92 -26.69
C LYS A 281 -2.92 -16.71 -27.88
N PHE A 282 -3.68 -15.62 -27.88
CA PHE A 282 -4.54 -15.24 -29.00
C PHE A 282 -3.75 -15.02 -30.29
N LEU A 283 -2.62 -14.30 -30.22
CA LEU A 283 -1.73 -14.10 -31.37
C LEU A 283 -1.18 -15.42 -31.93
N ARG A 284 -0.90 -16.42 -31.07
CA ARG A 284 -0.50 -17.76 -31.51
C ARG A 284 -1.61 -18.44 -32.32
N LEU A 285 -2.86 -18.35 -31.88
CA LEU A 285 -4.01 -18.91 -32.62
C LEU A 285 -4.16 -18.23 -33.99
N LEU A 286 -3.82 -16.95 -34.11
CA LEU A 286 -3.82 -16.25 -35.40
C LEU A 286 -2.71 -16.70 -36.35
N ARG A 287 -1.71 -17.46 -35.88
CA ARG A 287 -0.66 -18.04 -36.75
C ARG A 287 -1.22 -19.03 -37.78
N PHE A 288 -2.44 -19.54 -37.60
CA PHE A 288 -3.10 -20.33 -38.64
C PHE A 288 -3.38 -19.53 -39.92
N ASN A 289 -3.37 -18.20 -39.86
CA ASN A 289 -3.36 -17.36 -41.05
C ASN A 289 -1.98 -17.36 -41.71
N ARG A 290 -1.92 -17.73 -42.99
CA ARG A 290 -0.70 -17.86 -43.80
C ARG A 290 0.18 -16.60 -43.75
N ARG A 291 -0.42 -15.40 -43.71
CA ARG A 291 0.30 -14.12 -43.61
C ARG A 291 0.96 -13.92 -42.24
N MET A 292 0.26 -14.29 -41.16
CA MET A 292 0.78 -14.20 -39.79
C MET A 292 1.86 -15.26 -39.51
N SER A 293 1.74 -16.46 -40.08
CA SER A 293 2.77 -17.49 -39.95
C SER A 293 4.10 -17.12 -40.58
N MET A 294 4.07 -16.40 -41.71
CA MET A 294 5.28 -15.89 -42.37
C MET A 294 6.02 -14.89 -41.48
N LEU A 295 5.30 -13.92 -40.89
CA LEU A 295 5.85 -12.93 -39.95
C LEU A 295 6.43 -13.58 -38.67
N ALA A 296 5.74 -14.57 -38.12
CA ALA A 296 6.23 -15.29 -36.94
C ALA A 296 7.51 -16.10 -37.23
N SER A 297 7.62 -16.63 -38.46
CA SER A 297 8.80 -17.42 -38.87
C SER A 297 10.01 -16.51 -39.14
N THR A 298 9.82 -15.32 -39.71
CA THR A 298 10.90 -14.33 -39.84
C THR A 298 11.39 -13.85 -38.47
N LEU A 299 10.49 -13.57 -37.53
CA LEU A 299 10.86 -13.18 -36.16
C LEU A 299 11.65 -14.26 -35.43
N ARG A 300 11.26 -15.54 -35.58
CA ARG A 300 11.99 -16.66 -34.95
C ARG A 300 13.40 -16.85 -35.52
N ASN A 301 13.61 -16.52 -36.79
CA ASN A 301 14.92 -16.68 -37.43
C ASN A 301 15.85 -15.48 -37.20
N CYS A 302 15.33 -14.34 -36.74
CA CYS A 302 16.12 -13.16 -36.39
C CYS A 302 16.53 -13.10 -34.91
N ALA A 303 15.91 -13.90 -34.04
CA ALA A 303 16.21 -14.01 -32.61
C ALA A 303 17.17 -15.18 -32.35
#